data_AF-A0A0S8DTW6-F1
#
_entry.id   AF-A0A0S8DTW6-F1
#
_cell.length_a   1.000
_cell.length_b   1.000
_cell.length_c   1.000
_cell.angle_alpha   90.00
_cell.angle_beta   90.00
_cell.angle_gamma   90.00
#
_symmetry.space_group_name_H-M   'P 1'
#
loop_
_entity.id
_entity.type
_entity.pdbx_description
1 polymer ?
#
loop_
_entity_poly.entity_id
_entity_poly.type
_entity_poly.pdbx_seq_one_letter_code
_entity_poly.pdbx_strand_id
1 'polypeptide(L)'
;MPLDSILSHIVGEANKNKDGIIQEARQQADTLIQEARQQARKLYGEIIDTENAFLQKEKQKLIVNSNLESKKKLLKAKRDMIDAVFEKLKSTLEKIKLKKVQVYRDKIEEVGEDIDFYLNKIRLDYETEVAKILFP
;
A
#
# COMPACT_ATOMS: atom_id res chain seq x y z
N MET A 1 0.53 -44.43 78.19
CA MET A 1 -0.77 -44.09 78.82
C MET A 1 -1.80 -43.88 77.70
N PRO A 2 -3.12 -43.98 77.94
CA PRO A 2 -4.14 -43.79 76.90
C PRO A 2 -4.11 -42.40 76.25
N LEU A 3 -3.72 -41.39 77.04
CA LEU A 3 -3.53 -40.00 76.61
C LEU A 3 -2.46 -39.82 75.53
N ASP A 4 -1.33 -40.53 75.62
CA ASP A 4 -0.24 -40.42 74.64
C ASP A 4 -0.68 -40.90 73.26
N SER A 5 -1.50 -41.96 73.22
CA SER A 5 -2.07 -42.51 71.98
C SER A 5 -3.03 -41.52 71.32
N ILE A 6 -3.91 -40.88 72.10
CA ILE A 6 -4.84 -39.87 71.60
C ILE A 6 -4.08 -38.67 71.04
N LEU A 7 -3.06 -38.20 71.76
CA LEU A 7 -2.22 -37.08 71.33
C LEU A 7 -1.50 -37.40 70.01
N SER A 8 -0.95 -38.62 69.88
CA SER A 8 -0.30 -39.06 68.65
C SER A 8 -1.26 -39.10 67.45
N HIS A 9 -2.52 -39.47 67.68
CA HIS A 9 -3.53 -39.53 66.64
C HIS A 9 -3.92 -38.13 66.16
N ILE A 10 -4.14 -37.20 67.10
CA ILE A 10 -4.44 -35.79 66.79
C ILE A 10 -3.28 -35.15 66.01
N VAL A 11 -2.03 -35.38 66.42
CA VAL A 11 -0.85 -34.87 65.70
C VAL A 11 -0.72 -35.51 64.32
N GLY A 12 -1.02 -36.80 64.19
CA GLY A 12 -1.02 -37.53 62.92
C GLY A 12 -2.05 -36.98 61.93
N GLU A 13 -3.29 -36.74 62.38
CA GLU A 13 -4.34 -36.12 61.56
C GLU A 13 -4.02 -34.68 61.20
N ALA A 14 -3.51 -33.88 62.15
CA ALA A 14 -3.10 -32.51 61.89
C ALA A 14 -1.99 -32.43 60.82
N ASN A 15 -1.01 -33.33 60.86
CA ASN A 15 0.04 -33.41 59.86
C ASN A 15 -0.50 -33.83 58.48
N LYS A 16 -1.39 -34.83 58.43
CA LYS A 16 -2.05 -35.24 57.16
C LYS A 16 -2.84 -34.09 56.54
N ASN A 17 -3.61 -33.36 57.36
CA ASN A 17 -4.38 -32.22 56.89
C ASN A 17 -3.47 -31.09 56.40
N LYS A 18 -2.38 -30.81 57.12
CA LYS A 18 -1.36 -29.84 56.69
C LYS A 18 -0.74 -30.22 55.34
N ASP A 19 -0.35 -31.48 55.18
CA ASP A 19 0.26 -31.96 53.94
C ASP A 19 -0.73 -31.91 52.77
N GLY A 20 -2.01 -32.24 53.02
CA GLY A 20 -3.10 -32.09 52.06
C GLY A 20 -3.27 -30.64 51.58
N ILE A 21 -3.32 -29.68 52.50
CA ILE A 21 -3.42 -28.25 52.17
C ILE A 21 -2.22 -27.79 51.33
N ILE A 22 -1.01 -28.22 51.68
CA ILE A 22 0.21 -27.86 50.93
C ILE A 22 0.17 -28.46 49.52
N GLN A 23 -0.30 -29.70 49.38
CA GLN A 23 -0.39 -30.37 48.09
C GLN A 23 -1.44 -29.71 47.18
N GLU A 24 -2.60 -29.37 47.72
CA GLU A 24 -3.65 -28.63 47.00
C GLU A 24 -3.14 -27.25 46.56
N ALA A 25 -2.48 -26.51 47.45
CA ALA A 25 -1.91 -25.20 47.12
C ALA A 25 -0.86 -25.30 46.00
N ARG A 26 -0.03 -26.35 45.99
CA ARG A 26 0.94 -26.60 44.91
C ARG A 26 0.25 -26.92 43.59
N GLN A 27 -0.75 -27.78 43.59
CA GLN A 27 -1.52 -28.11 42.38
C GLN A 27 -2.21 -26.88 41.80
N GLN A 28 -2.81 -26.04 42.65
CA GLN A 28 -3.42 -24.78 42.23
C GLN A 28 -2.39 -23.82 41.63
N ALA A 29 -1.21 -23.69 42.27
CA ALA A 29 -0.14 -22.85 41.76
C ALA A 29 0.37 -23.33 40.39
N ASP A 30 0.58 -24.63 40.23
CA ASP A 30 1.02 -25.21 38.95
C ASP A 30 -0.03 -24.99 37.85
N THR A 31 -1.31 -25.16 38.18
CA THR A 31 -2.41 -24.93 37.24
C THR A 31 -2.45 -23.46 36.79
N LEU A 32 -2.34 -22.53 37.74
CA LEU A 32 -2.34 -21.10 37.45
C LEU A 32 -1.14 -20.69 36.57
N ILE A 33 0.05 -21.27 36.82
CA ILE A 33 1.23 -21.04 35.98
C ILE A 33 1.02 -21.61 34.57
N GLN A 34 0.42 -22.79 34.43
CA GLN A 34 0.15 -23.38 33.12
C GLN A 34 -0.85 -22.55 32.32
N GLU A 35 -1.94 -22.10 32.94
CA GLU A 35 -2.95 -21.24 32.33
C GLU A 35 -2.34 -19.91 31.89
N ALA A 36 -1.57 -19.25 32.77
CA ALA A 36 -0.88 -18.00 32.43
C ALA A 36 0.08 -18.18 31.25
N ARG A 37 0.83 -19.29 31.21
CA ARG A 37 1.72 -19.62 30.08
C ARG A 37 0.93 -19.88 28.80
N GLN A 38 -0.21 -20.54 28.88
CA GLN A 38 -1.04 -20.80 27.70
C GLN A 38 -1.64 -19.51 27.14
N GLN A 39 -2.15 -18.64 28.02
CA GLN A 39 -2.66 -17.32 27.64
C GLN A 39 -1.56 -16.45 27.03
N ALA A 40 -0.36 -16.41 27.63
CA ALA A 40 0.77 -15.69 27.08
C ALA A 40 1.15 -16.17 25.67
N ARG A 41 1.14 -17.49 25.42
CA ARG A 41 1.39 -18.03 24.08
C ARG A 41 0.30 -17.66 23.08
N LYS A 42 -0.97 -17.66 23.49
CA LYS A 42 -2.08 -17.24 22.62
C LYS A 42 -1.93 -15.77 22.23
N LEU A 43 -1.73 -14.88 23.20
CA LEU A 43 -1.51 -13.46 22.95
C LEU A 43 -0.29 -13.22 22.05
N TYR A 44 0.80 -13.94 22.29
CA TYR A 44 1.98 -13.85 21.44
C TYR A 44 1.70 -14.28 19.99
N GLY A 45 0.96 -15.37 19.79
CA GLY A 45 0.52 -15.81 18.46
C GLY A 45 -0.36 -14.79 17.77
N GLU A 46 -1.36 -14.25 18.47
CA GLU A 46 -2.25 -13.21 17.95
C GLU A 46 -1.47 -11.95 17.53
N ILE A 47 -0.52 -11.50 18.34
CA ILE A 47 0.35 -10.37 18.00
C ILE A 47 1.14 -10.67 16.71
N ILE A 48 1.77 -11.83 16.61
CA ILE A 48 2.51 -12.21 15.39
C ILE A 48 1.60 -12.26 14.16
N ASP A 49 0.41 -12.85 14.27
CA ASP A 49 -0.51 -12.98 13.15
C ASP A 49 -1.03 -11.63 12.68
N THR A 50 -1.36 -10.73 13.62
CA THR A 50 -1.77 -9.36 13.29
C THR A 50 -0.65 -8.57 12.62
N GLU A 51 0.58 -8.69 13.12
CA GLU A 51 1.74 -8.00 12.55
C GLU A 51 2.09 -8.54 11.17
N ASN A 52 2.02 -9.86 10.97
CA ASN A 52 2.22 -10.49 9.66
C ASN A 52 1.19 -10.02 8.64
N ALA A 53 -0.10 -9.96 9.03
CA ALA A 53 -1.16 -9.44 8.18
C ALA A 53 -0.95 -7.96 7.84
N PHE A 54 -0.47 -7.16 8.81
CA PHE A 54 -0.12 -5.76 8.58
C PHE A 54 1.03 -5.61 7.58
N LEU A 55 2.13 -6.32 7.78
CA LEU A 55 3.30 -6.30 6.91
C LEU A 55 2.96 -6.76 5.48
N GLN A 56 2.09 -7.75 5.32
CA GLN A 56 1.63 -8.18 4.00
C GLN A 56 0.86 -7.06 3.28
N LYS A 57 -0.05 -6.38 3.97
CA LYS A 57 -0.79 -5.23 3.42
C LYS A 57 0.14 -4.09 3.06
N GLU A 58 1.11 -3.79 3.91
CA GLU A 58 2.09 -2.73 3.66
C GLU A 58 2.98 -3.04 2.46
N LYS A 59 3.46 -4.28 2.34
CA LYS A 59 4.21 -4.76 1.17
C LYS A 59 3.38 -4.62 -0.10
N GLN A 60 2.11 -5.01 -0.07
CA GLN A 60 1.23 -4.89 -1.23
C GLN A 60 1.01 -3.43 -1.62
N LYS A 61 0.80 -2.54 -0.64
CA LYS A 61 0.68 -1.10 -0.85
C LYS A 61 1.95 -0.52 -1.50
N LEU A 62 3.13 -0.92 -1.03
CA LEU A 62 4.40 -0.48 -1.59
C LEU A 62 4.55 -0.91 -3.07
N ILE A 63 4.22 -2.16 -3.38
CA ILE A 63 4.27 -2.68 -4.76
C ILE A 63 3.31 -1.90 -5.67
N VAL A 64 2.06 -1.69 -5.22
CA VAL A 64 1.06 -0.94 -5.99
C VAL A 64 1.52 0.49 -6.23
N ASN A 65 2.05 1.16 -5.21
CA ASN A 65 2.57 2.52 -5.32
C ASN A 65 3.76 2.60 -6.29
N SER A 66 4.73 1.69 -6.17
CA SER A 66 5.88 1.61 -7.08
C SER A 66 5.45 1.40 -8.54
N ASN A 67 4.49 0.49 -8.77
CA ASN A 67 3.93 0.25 -10.10
C ASN A 67 3.22 1.49 -10.65
N LEU A 68 2.45 2.18 -9.80
CA LEU A 68 1.76 3.41 -10.19
C LEU A 68 2.74 4.52 -10.54
N GLU A 69 3.78 4.72 -9.73
CA GLU A 69 4.84 5.70 -10.02
C GLU A 69 5.59 5.38 -11.30
N SER A 70 5.93 4.11 -11.52
CA SER A 70 6.59 3.66 -12.74
C SER A 70 5.72 3.93 -13.98
N LYS A 71 4.43 3.62 -13.90
CA LYS A 71 3.46 3.94 -14.97
C LYS A 71 3.35 5.45 -15.19
N LYS A 72 3.30 6.26 -14.13
CA LYS A 72 3.28 7.73 -14.24
C LYS A 72 4.53 8.27 -14.94
N LYS A 73 5.71 7.79 -14.56
CA LYS A 73 6.98 8.18 -15.20
C LYS A 73 7.00 7.80 -16.69
N LEU A 74 6.56 6.60 -17.03
CA LEU A 74 6.46 6.15 -18.42
C LEU A 74 5.49 7.02 -19.24
N LEU A 75 4.29 7.27 -18.70
CA LEU A 75 3.29 8.11 -19.34
C LEU A 75 3.81 9.54 -19.56
N LYS A 76 4.49 10.11 -18.56
CA LYS A 76 5.12 11.42 -18.67
C LYS A 76 6.18 11.44 -19.76
N ALA A 77 7.10 10.46 -19.77
CA ALA A 77 8.14 10.39 -20.80
C ALA A 77 7.56 10.29 -22.22
N LYS A 78 6.48 9.52 -22.41
CA LYS A 78 5.78 9.44 -23.70
C LYS A 78 5.16 10.76 -24.11
N ARG A 79 4.53 11.46 -23.17
CA ARG A 79 3.96 12.79 -23.41
C ARG A 79 5.05 13.80 -23.77
N ASP A 80 6.15 13.82 -23.03
CA ASP A 80 7.29 14.71 -23.27
C ASP A 80 7.88 14.50 -24.68
N MET A 81 7.90 13.25 -25.17
CA MET A 81 8.31 12.94 -26.55
C MET A 81 7.35 13.52 -27.59
N ILE A 82 6.03 13.40 -27.38
CA ILE A 82 5.02 13.97 -28.27
C ILE A 82 5.15 15.50 -28.28
N ASP A 83 5.23 16.12 -27.10
CA ASP A 83 5.39 17.57 -26.97
C ASP A 83 6.65 18.05 -27.71
N ALA A 84 7.78 17.35 -27.57
CA ALA A 84 9.01 17.69 -28.29
C ALA A 84 8.87 17.65 -29.83
N VAL A 85 8.11 16.68 -30.37
CA VAL A 85 7.84 16.60 -31.82
C VAL A 85 6.98 17.77 -32.28
N PHE A 86 5.93 18.12 -31.53
CA PHE A 86 5.05 19.24 -31.87
C PHE A 86 5.74 20.59 -31.75
N GLU A 87 6.58 20.80 -30.74
CA GLU A 87 7.38 22.02 -30.62
C GLU A 87 8.36 22.18 -31.79
N LYS A 88 9.00 21.08 -32.21
CA LYS A 88 9.87 21.09 -33.38
C LYS A 88 9.09 21.39 -34.67
N LEU A 89 7.90 20.81 -34.83
CA LEU A 89 7.03 21.08 -35.97
C LEU A 89 6.58 22.55 -35.99
N LYS A 90 6.13 23.08 -34.84
CA LYS A 90 5.73 24.49 -34.68
C LYS A 90 6.84 25.44 -35.08
N SER A 91 8.03 25.27 -34.51
CA SER A 91 9.19 26.12 -34.83
C SER A 91 9.60 26.04 -36.31
N THR A 92 9.34 24.91 -36.99
CA THR A 92 9.59 24.76 -38.42
C THR A 92 8.55 25.53 -39.25
N LEU A 93 7.28 25.43 -38.88
CA LEU A 93 6.18 26.13 -39.55
C LEU A 93 6.23 27.64 -39.36
N GLU A 94 6.61 28.12 -38.17
CA GLU A 94 6.77 29.55 -37.88
C GLU A 94 7.85 30.19 -38.76
N LYS A 95 8.95 29.47 -39.04
CA LYS A 95 10.01 29.92 -39.96
C LYS A 95 9.52 30.09 -41.40
N ILE A 96 8.53 29.30 -41.81
CA ILE A 96 7.97 29.31 -43.17
C ILE A 96 7.04 30.52 -43.38
N LYS A 97 6.60 31.19 -42.30
CA LYS A 97 5.71 32.38 -42.33
C LYS A 97 4.50 32.16 -43.24
N LEU A 98 3.72 31.12 -42.94
CA LEU A 98 2.50 30.79 -43.66
C LEU A 98 1.52 31.97 -43.64
N LYS A 99 0.91 32.22 -44.79
CA LYS A 99 -0.10 33.27 -44.98
C LYS A 99 -1.37 32.65 -45.55
N LYS A 100 -2.51 33.20 -45.17
CA LYS A 100 -3.79 32.96 -45.85
C LYS A 100 -4.29 34.21 -46.55
N VAL A 101 -5.06 33.97 -47.59
CA VAL A 101 -5.84 34.97 -48.27
C VAL A 101 -7.20 35.06 -47.59
N GLN A 102 -7.50 36.20 -46.97
CA GLN A 102 -8.78 36.49 -46.35
C GLN A 102 -9.60 37.38 -47.29
N VAL A 103 -10.70 36.83 -47.78
CA VAL A 103 -11.61 37.51 -48.70
C VAL A 103 -12.71 38.18 -47.90
N TYR A 104 -12.75 39.51 -47.95
CA TYR A 104 -13.84 40.34 -47.44
C TYR A 104 -14.73 40.78 -48.59
N ARG A 105 -15.91 41.32 -48.25
CA ARG A 105 -16.90 41.78 -49.25
C ARG A 105 -16.34 42.83 -50.21
N ASP A 106 -15.40 43.65 -49.73
CA ASP A 106 -14.87 44.82 -50.44
C ASP A 106 -13.35 44.78 -50.68
N LYS A 107 -12.64 43.76 -50.17
CA LYS A 107 -11.17 43.65 -50.30
C LYS A 107 -10.65 42.23 -50.08
N ILE A 108 -9.47 41.94 -50.62
CA ILE A 108 -8.72 40.70 -50.39
C ILE A 108 -7.41 41.08 -49.67
N GLU A 109 -7.14 40.48 -48.51
CA GLU A 109 -5.92 40.74 -47.73
C GLU A 109 -5.18 39.44 -47.40
N GLU A 110 -3.84 39.47 -47.46
CA GLU A 110 -3.01 38.39 -46.95
C GLU A 110 -2.76 38.60 -45.46
N VAL A 111 -3.21 37.65 -44.63
CA VAL A 111 -3.04 37.67 -43.18
C VAL A 111 -2.16 36.49 -42.77
N GLY A 112 -1.37 36.66 -41.71
CA GLY A 112 -0.61 35.56 -41.11
C GLY A 112 -1.54 34.42 -40.71
N GLU A 113 -1.13 33.18 -40.97
CA GLU A 113 -1.91 32.01 -40.60
C GLU A 113 -1.74 31.68 -39.11
N ASP A 114 -2.82 31.22 -38.48
CA ASP A 114 -2.76 30.73 -37.10
C ASP A 114 -2.33 29.25 -37.11
N ILE A 115 -1.03 29.03 -37.02
CA ILE A 115 -0.42 27.70 -37.03
C ILE A 115 -0.92 26.86 -35.83
N ASP A 116 -1.21 27.48 -34.69
CA ASP A 116 -1.63 26.78 -33.47
C ASP A 116 -3.00 26.12 -33.65
N PHE A 117 -3.90 26.73 -34.42
CA PHE A 117 -5.19 26.12 -34.77
C PHE A 117 -5.02 24.76 -35.47
N TYR A 118 -4.13 24.68 -36.47
CA TYR A 118 -3.91 23.45 -37.23
C TYR A 118 -3.14 22.40 -36.43
N LEU A 119 -2.14 22.82 -35.66
CA LEU A 119 -1.39 21.91 -34.80
C LEU A 119 -2.29 21.26 -33.75
N ASN A 120 -3.18 22.02 -33.13
CA ASN A 120 -4.14 21.48 -32.16
C ASN A 120 -5.11 20.48 -32.79
N LYS A 121 -5.54 20.74 -34.03
CA LYS A 121 -6.41 19.82 -34.77
C LYS A 121 -5.71 18.50 -35.07
N ILE A 122 -4.47 18.55 -35.58
CA ILE A 122 -3.68 17.36 -35.94
C ILE A 122 -3.24 16.59 -34.70
N ARG A 123 -2.97 17.30 -33.59
CA ARG A 123 -2.51 16.70 -32.34
C ARG A 123 -3.47 15.66 -31.79
N LEU A 124 -4.78 15.89 -31.87
CA LEU A 124 -5.78 14.95 -31.38
C LEU A 124 -5.75 13.62 -32.14
N ASP A 125 -5.66 13.68 -33.47
CA ASP A 125 -5.59 12.49 -34.33
C ASP A 125 -4.26 11.76 -34.12
N TYR A 126 -3.16 12.51 -34.05
CA TYR A 126 -1.82 11.96 -33.83
C TYR A 126 -1.67 11.30 -32.46
N GLU A 127 -2.15 11.94 -31.39
CA GLU A 127 -2.16 11.34 -30.05
C GLU A 127 -2.97 10.04 -30.03
N THR A 128 -4.07 9.97 -30.77
CA THR A 128 -4.88 8.75 -30.89
C THR A 128 -4.14 7.63 -31.61
N GLU A 129 -3.41 7.93 -32.68
CA GLU A 129 -2.60 6.94 -33.41
C GLU A 129 -1.38 6.49 -32.61
N VAL A 130 -0.66 7.45 -32.03
CA VAL A 130 0.51 7.18 -31.19
C VAL A 130 0.10 6.41 -29.94
N ALA A 131 -1.08 6.66 -29.39
CA ALA A 131 -1.59 5.89 -28.26
C ALA A 131 -1.74 4.39 -28.60
N LYS A 132 -2.14 4.04 -29.82
CA LYS A 132 -2.23 2.63 -30.27
C LYS A 132 -0.87 1.93 -30.34
N ILE A 133 0.20 2.69 -30.59
CA ILE A 133 1.57 2.17 -30.70
C ILE A 133 2.27 2.16 -29.34
N LEU A 134 2.12 3.24 -28.58
CA LEU A 134 2.80 3.40 -27.29
C LEU A 134 2.06 2.70 -26.15
N PHE A 135 0.74 2.51 -26.22
CA PHE A 135 -0.06 1.83 -25.19
C PHE A 135 -0.78 0.59 -25.76
N PRO A 136 -0.03 -0.43 -26.21
CA PRO A 136 -0.61 -1.70 -26.66
C PRO A 136 -1.32 -2.46 -25.54
#